data_AF-A0A166CG16-F1
#
_entry.id   AF-A0A166CG16-F1
#
_cell.length_a   1.000
_cell.length_b   1.000
_cell.length_c   1.000
_cell.angle_alpha   90.00
_cell.angle_beta   90.00
_cell.angle_gamma   90.00
#
_symmetry.space_group_name_H-M   'P 1'
#
loop_
_entity.id
_entity.type
_entity.pdbx_description
1 polymer ?
#
loop_
_entity_poly.entity_id
_entity_poly.type
_entity_poly.pdbx_seq_one_letter_code
_entity_poly.pdbx_strand_id
1 'polypeptide(L)'
;MGDYKTRKRNLISRDTPQVETTSEIVTEPAESRSVEEIISQLVQDRPSEHEAFVNALRKSKRENVAYSQVPVPIIEMMEARQKELGLKKKEYFYHLLRNDGLKIPTAKELDARNRG
;
A
#
# COMPACT_ATOMS: atom_id res chain seq x y z
N MET A 1 16.88 36.01 -33.82
CA MET A 1 17.36 34.83 -33.07
C MET A 1 16.19 34.35 -32.21
N GLY A 2 15.53 33.23 -32.46
CA GLY A 2 15.75 32.17 -33.44
C GLY A 2 14.42 31.53 -33.86
N ASP A 3 14.47 30.93 -35.04
CA ASP A 3 13.35 30.45 -35.83
C ASP A 3 12.65 29.23 -35.21
N TYR A 4 11.37 29.37 -34.88
CA TYR A 4 10.50 28.28 -34.39
C TYR A 4 9.94 27.41 -35.53
N LYS A 5 10.60 27.38 -36.69
CA LYS A 5 10.16 26.59 -37.84
C LYS A 5 10.73 25.17 -37.79
N THR A 6 9.80 24.22 -37.84
CA THR A 6 9.94 22.86 -38.37
C THR A 6 10.85 21.89 -37.62
N ARG A 7 10.36 21.33 -36.50
CA ARG A 7 10.61 19.90 -36.22
C ARG A 7 9.44 19.09 -36.75
N LYS A 8 9.64 18.42 -37.89
CA LYS A 8 8.75 17.34 -38.34
C LYS A 8 8.76 16.27 -37.25
N ARG A 9 7.63 16.08 -36.56
CA ARG A 9 7.45 14.95 -35.65
C ARG A 9 7.33 13.72 -36.55
N ASN A 10 8.27 12.78 -36.44
CA ASN A 10 8.11 11.46 -37.03
C ASN A 10 6.92 10.82 -36.33
N LEU A 11 5.77 10.80 -37.02
CA LEU A 11 4.61 10.03 -36.62
C LEU A 11 5.01 8.56 -36.69
N ILE A 12 4.85 7.83 -35.59
CA ILE A 12 5.03 6.38 -35.54
C ILE A 12 4.02 5.78 -36.52
N SER A 13 4.51 5.16 -37.60
CA SER A 13 3.68 4.37 -38.52
C SER A 13 3.02 3.25 -37.73
N ARG A 14 1.69 3.27 -37.67
CA ARG A 14 0.88 2.16 -37.15
C ARG A 14 0.72 1.09 -38.23
N ASP A 15 1.81 0.46 -38.61
CA ASP A 15 1.76 -0.80 -39.35
C ASP A 15 1.96 -1.93 -38.34
N THR A 16 0.91 -2.20 -37.56
CA THR A 16 0.76 -3.51 -36.92
C THR A 16 0.14 -4.45 -37.95
N PRO A 17 0.80 -5.57 -38.32
CA PRO A 17 0.13 -6.59 -39.10
C PRO A 17 -1.09 -7.09 -38.33
N GLN A 18 -2.24 -7.10 -39.01
CA GLN A 18 -3.47 -7.74 -38.54
C GLN A 18 -3.14 -9.22 -38.28
N VAL A 19 -2.89 -9.57 -37.03
CA VAL A 19 -3.02 -10.95 -36.60
C VAL A 19 -4.51 -11.14 -36.41
N GLU A 20 -5.13 -11.73 -37.43
CA GLU A 20 -6.48 -12.27 -37.36
C GLU A 20 -6.50 -13.37 -36.30
N THR A 21 -6.66 -12.98 -35.04
CA THR A 21 -7.07 -13.92 -34.00
C THR A 21 -8.57 -14.11 -34.19
N THR A 22 -8.94 -15.08 -34.99
CA THR A 22 -10.26 -15.70 -34.95
C THR A 22 -10.52 -16.14 -33.52
N SER A 23 -11.17 -15.29 -32.74
CA SER A 23 -11.84 -15.70 -31.52
C SER A 23 -13.06 -16.49 -31.96
N GLU A 24 -12.87 -17.81 -32.10
CA GLU A 24 -13.98 -18.75 -32.06
C GLU A 24 -14.70 -18.50 -30.74
N ILE A 25 -15.83 -17.80 -30.84
CA ILE A 25 -16.77 -17.63 -29.74
C ILE A 25 -17.38 -19.02 -29.54
N VAL A 26 -16.73 -19.82 -28.72
CA VAL A 26 -17.30 -21.03 -28.15
C VAL A 26 -18.28 -20.57 -27.08
N THR A 27 -19.51 -20.29 -27.50
CA THR A 27 -20.67 -20.20 -26.61
C THR A 27 -21.01 -21.62 -26.14
N GLU A 28 -20.27 -22.09 -25.14
CA GLU A 28 -20.79 -23.14 -24.25
C GLU A 28 -21.84 -22.48 -23.33
N PRO A 29 -22.93 -23.19 -23.00
CA PRO A 29 -24.01 -22.64 -22.21
C PRO A 29 -23.44 -22.18 -20.87
N ALA A 30 -23.64 -20.89 -20.56
CA ALA A 30 -23.37 -20.33 -19.25
C ALA A 30 -24.31 -21.00 -18.23
N GLU A 31 -23.91 -22.20 -17.79
CA GLU A 31 -24.44 -22.81 -16.59
C GLU A 31 -24.30 -21.77 -15.48
N SER A 32 -25.41 -21.56 -14.78
CA SER A 32 -25.62 -20.60 -13.71
C SER A 32 -24.67 -20.85 -12.54
N ARG A 33 -23.38 -20.59 -12.72
CA ARG A 33 -22.46 -20.42 -11.61
C ARG A 33 -23.01 -19.27 -10.80
N SER A 34 -23.28 -19.53 -9.52
CA SER A 34 -23.72 -18.49 -8.62
C SER A 34 -22.70 -17.35 -8.68
N VAL A 35 -23.17 -16.10 -8.67
CA VAL A 35 -22.29 -14.92 -8.69
C VAL A 35 -21.25 -15.02 -7.55
N GLU A 36 -21.63 -15.66 -6.45
CA GLU A 36 -20.82 -15.96 -5.28
C GLU A 36 -19.63 -16.90 -5.59
N GLU A 37 -19.83 -17.96 -6.37
CA GLU A 37 -18.73 -18.87 -6.78
C GLU A 37 -17.70 -18.14 -7.65
N ILE A 38 -18.15 -17.29 -8.57
CA ILE A 38 -17.25 -16.50 -9.43
C ILE A 38 -16.43 -15.52 -8.59
N ILE A 39 -17.07 -14.85 -7.63
CA ILE A 39 -16.38 -13.94 -6.70
C ILE A 39 -15.38 -14.72 -5.83
N SER A 40 -15.75 -15.90 -5.32
CA SER A 40 -14.85 -16.72 -4.51
C SER A 40 -13.61 -17.18 -5.28
N GLN A 41 -13.77 -17.56 -6.55
CA GLN A 41 -12.66 -17.94 -7.43
C GLN A 41 -11.73 -16.75 -7.72
N LEU A 42 -12.29 -15.55 -7.89
CA LEU A 42 -11.49 -14.33 -8.16
C LEU A 42 -10.69 -13.85 -6.94
N VAL A 43 -11.16 -14.14 -5.72
CA VAL A 43 -10.56 -13.66 -4.46
C VAL A 43 -9.68 -14.72 -3.79
N GLN A 44 -9.75 -15.99 -4.21
CA GLN A 44 -9.16 -17.15 -3.54
C GLN A 44 -7.67 -17.01 -3.19
N ASP A 45 -6.87 -16.41 -4.06
CA ASP A 45 -5.42 -16.24 -3.89
C ASP A 45 -5.01 -14.84 -3.37
N ARG A 46 -5.98 -13.96 -3.12
CA ARG A 46 -5.71 -12.58 -2.70
C ARG A 46 -5.81 -12.46 -1.18
N PRO A 47 -4.83 -11.80 -0.52
CA PRO A 47 -4.95 -11.53 0.91
C PRO A 47 -6.16 -10.62 1.18
N SER A 48 -6.77 -10.81 2.35
CA SER A 48 -7.83 -9.91 2.83
C SER A 48 -7.35 -8.46 2.86
N GLU A 49 -8.25 -7.48 2.70
CA GLU A 49 -7.91 -6.05 2.72
C GLU A 49 -7.09 -5.66 3.96
N HIS A 50 -7.50 -6.18 5.13
CA HIS A 50 -6.79 -5.93 6.39
C HIS A 50 -5.39 -6.55 6.38
N GLU A 51 -5.25 -7.77 5.88
CA GLU A 51 -3.98 -8.47 5.81
C GLU A 51 -3.03 -7.80 4.81
N ALA A 52 -3.54 -7.38 3.64
CA ALA A 52 -2.81 -6.62 2.66
C ALA A 52 -2.28 -5.30 3.26
N PHE A 53 -3.11 -4.60 4.02
CA PHE A 53 -2.71 -3.38 4.72
C PHE A 53 -1.62 -3.62 5.77
N VAL A 54 -1.79 -4.64 6.62
CA VAL A 54 -0.77 -5.00 7.62
C VAL A 54 0.54 -5.40 6.94
N ASN A 55 0.49 -6.21 5.89
CA ASN A 55 1.66 -6.63 5.13
C ASN A 55 2.36 -5.45 4.44
N ALA A 56 1.60 -4.50 3.88
CA ALA A 56 2.16 -3.27 3.32
C ALA A 56 2.91 -2.45 4.38
N LEU A 57 2.32 -2.27 5.56
CA LEU A 57 2.97 -1.58 6.67
C LEU A 57 4.21 -2.33 7.18
N ARG A 58 4.16 -3.66 7.26
CA ARG A 58 5.30 -4.49 7.67
C ARG A 58 6.49 -4.33 6.73
N LYS A 59 6.24 -4.36 5.42
CA LYS A 59 7.23 -4.31 4.33
C LYS A 59 7.70 -2.89 3.99
N SER A 60 6.95 -1.87 4.38
CA SER A 60 7.32 -0.47 4.15
C SER A 60 8.69 -0.10 4.74
N LYS A 61 9.40 0.81 4.07
CA LYS A 61 10.66 1.38 4.56
C LYS A 61 10.38 2.17 5.84
N ARG A 62 11.15 1.89 6.89
CA ARG A 62 11.05 2.61 8.16
C ARG A 62 12.16 3.65 8.24
N GLU A 63 11.78 4.89 8.54
CA GLU A 63 12.72 5.97 8.82
C GLU A 63 12.68 6.31 10.31
N ASN A 64 13.79 6.83 10.83
CA ASN A 64 13.86 7.24 12.23
C ASN A 64 13.12 8.57 12.40
N VAL A 65 12.20 8.64 13.37
CA VAL A 65 11.58 9.90 13.77
C VAL A 65 12.65 10.73 14.48
N ALA A 66 13.24 11.69 13.75
CA ALA A 66 14.24 12.60 14.29
C ALA A 66 13.55 13.73 15.08
N TYR A 67 14.03 14.00 16.29
CA TYR A 67 13.58 15.14 17.11
C TYR A 67 14.54 16.32 17.05
N SER A 68 15.37 16.41 16.01
CA SER A 68 16.38 17.46 15.89
C SER A 68 15.79 18.87 15.87
N GLN A 69 14.54 19.02 15.42
CA GLN A 69 13.83 20.29 15.33
C GLN A 69 12.80 20.49 16.45
N VAL A 70 12.71 19.55 17.41
CA VAL A 70 11.74 19.64 18.50
C VAL A 70 12.42 20.27 19.72
N PRO A 71 11.83 21.30 20.36
CA PRO A 71 12.35 21.88 21.59
C PRO A 71 12.57 20.84 22.69
N VAL A 72 13.70 20.95 23.40
CA VAL A 72 14.09 20.04 24.50
C VAL A 72 12.99 19.82 25.55
N PRO A 73 12.27 20.86 26.04
CA PRO A 73 11.23 20.65 27.04
C PRO A 73 10.11 19.73 26.57
N ILE A 74 9.78 19.75 25.28
CA ILE A 74 8.74 18.88 24.70
C ILE A 74 9.24 17.44 24.64
N ILE A 75 10.51 17.23 24.30
CA ILE A 75 11.13 15.91 24.29
C ILE A 75 11.11 15.32 25.70
N GLU A 76 11.48 16.09 26.72
CA GLU A 76 11.47 15.67 28.11
C GLU A 76 10.06 15.30 28.60
N MET A 77 9.05 16.11 28.27
CA MET A 77 7.65 15.80 28.59
C MET A 77 7.17 14.51 27.91
N MET A 78 7.54 14.30 26.65
CA MET A 78 7.23 13.04 25.94
C MET A 78 7.92 11.84 26.59
N GLU A 79 9.18 11.97 27.01
CA GLU A 79 9.93 10.90 27.68
C GLU A 79 9.38 10.59 29.07
N ALA A 80 8.95 11.59 29.82
CA ALA A 80 8.25 11.40 31.10
C ALA A 80 6.98 10.58 30.90
N ARG A 81 6.15 10.95 29.92
CA ARG A 81 4.89 10.24 29.61
C ARG A 81 5.13 8.82 29.11
N GLN A 82 6.20 8.60 28.33
CA GLN A 82 6.64 7.27 27.92
C GLN A 82 6.98 6.39 29.11
N LYS A 83 7.73 6.93 30.09
CA LYS A 83 8.10 6.21 31.32
C LYS A 83 6.88 5.90 32.19
N GLU A 84 5.95 6.84 32.34
CA GLU A 84 4.70 6.62 33.08
C GLU A 84 3.87 5.46 32.52
N LEU A 85 3.81 5.35 31.18
CA LEU A 85 3.05 4.31 30.50
C LEU A 85 3.85 3.00 30.30
N GLY A 86 5.15 2.98 30.64
CA GLY A 86 6.02 1.84 30.41
C GLY A 86 6.25 1.51 28.93
N LEU A 87 6.06 2.48 28.03
CA LEU A 87 6.13 2.28 26.57
C LEU A 87 7.47 2.76 26.01
N LYS A 88 7.97 2.07 24.98
CA LYS A 88 9.12 2.58 24.21
C LYS A 88 8.68 3.74 23.33
N LYS A 89 9.61 4.62 22.98
CA LYS A 89 9.41 5.78 22.08
C LYS A 89 8.58 5.48 20.82
N LYS A 90 8.89 4.38 20.12
CA LYS A 90 8.15 3.97 18.90
C LYS A 90 6.73 3.48 19.21
N GLU A 91 6.56 2.74 20.30
CA GLU A 91 5.27 2.22 20.74
C GLU A 91 4.36 3.35 21.21
N TYR A 92 4.93 4.32 21.92
CA TYR A 92 4.24 5.54 22.35
C TYR A 92 3.80 6.38 21.16
N PHE A 93 4.63 6.52 20.12
CA PHE A 93 4.24 7.20 18.89
C PHE A 93 3.02 6.54 18.23
N TYR A 94 3.02 5.21 18.07
CA TYR A 94 1.85 4.51 17.54
C TYR A 94 0.63 4.55 18.47
N HIS A 95 0.85 4.58 19.78
CA HIS A 95 -0.22 4.74 20.76
C HIS A 95 -0.93 6.10 20.60
N LEU A 96 -0.17 7.19 20.45
CA LEU A 96 -0.74 8.52 20.19
C LEU A 96 -1.57 8.53 18.91
N LEU A 97 -1.02 8.00 17.81
CA LEU A 97 -1.74 7.95 16.54
C LEU A 97 -3.03 7.10 16.60
N ARG A 98 -3.04 6.02 17.40
CA ARG A 98 -4.26 5.23 17.63
C ARG A 98 -5.30 6.01 18.44
N ASN A 99 -4.87 6.78 19.44
CA ASN A 99 -5.76 7.63 20.22
C ASN A 99 -6.39 8.73 19.35
N ASP A 100 -5.66 9.22 18.34
CA ASP A 100 -6.16 10.18 17.35
C ASP A 100 -7.10 9.53 16.31
N GLY A 101 -7.41 8.24 16.43
CA GLY A 101 -8.37 7.53 15.60
C GLY A 101 -7.80 6.93 14.31
N LEU A 102 -6.48 6.96 14.11
CA LEU A 102 -5.86 6.29 12.97
C LEU A 102 -5.91 4.77 13.17
N LYS A 103 -6.35 4.05 12.12
CA LYS A 103 -6.40 2.59 12.07
C LYS A 103 -4.98 2.01 11.95
N ILE A 104 -4.22 2.04 13.03
CA ILE A 104 -2.85 1.51 13.09
C ILE A 104 -2.87 0.13 13.75
N PRO A 105 -2.36 -0.92 13.07
CA PRO A 105 -2.33 -2.26 13.62
C PRO A 105 -1.57 -2.31 14.95
N THR A 106 -1.90 -3.27 15.79
CA THR A 106 -1.32 -3.41 17.13
C THR A 106 0.20 -3.69 17.06
N ALA A 107 0.90 -3.49 18.18
CA ALA A 107 2.33 -3.79 18.25
C ALA A 107 2.63 -5.27 17.95
N LYS A 108 1.72 -6.18 18.34
CA LYS A 108 1.79 -7.61 18.05
C LYS A 108 1.68 -7.90 16.55
N GLU A 109 0.82 -7.17 15.84
CA GLU A 109 0.64 -7.33 14.39
C GLU A 109 1.81 -6.74 13.60
N LEU A 110 2.44 -5.66 14.07
CA LEU A 110 3.59 -5.03 13.39
C LEU A 110 4.95 -5.60 13.81
N ASP A 111 4.97 -6.67 14.60
CA ASP A 111 6.19 -7.32 15.06
C ASP A 111 7.10 -7.66 13.87
N ALA A 112 8.39 -7.34 14.01
CA ALA A 112 9.40 -7.60 13.00
C ALA A 112 9.58 -9.11 12.71
N ARG A 113 9.22 -9.97 13.66
CA ARG A 113 9.24 -11.44 13.50
C ARG A 113 8.17 -11.94 12.51
N ASN A 114 7.09 -11.20 12.33
CA ASN A 114 5.97 -11.56 11.45
C ASN A 114 6.14 -11.01 10.02
N ARG A 115 7.38 -10.70 9.61
CA ARG A 115 7.71 -10.19 8.26
C ARG A 115 8.01 -11.30 7.25
N GLY A 116 8.25 -12.52 7.73
CA GLY A 116 8.51 -13.71 6.91
C GLY A 116 7.26 -14.25 6.26
#